data_AF-A0A7K5N9T5-F1
#
_entry.id   AF-A0A7K5N9T5-F1
#
_cell.length_a   1.000
_cell.length_b   1.000
_cell.length_c   1.000
_cell.angle_alpha   90.00
_cell.angle_beta   90.00
_cell.angle_gamma   90.00
#
_symmetry.space_group_name_H-M   'P 1'
#
loop_
_entity.id
_entity.type
_entity.pdbx_description
1 polymer ?
#
loop_
_entity_poly.entity_id
_entity_poly.type
_entity_poly.pdbx_seq_one_letter_code
_entity_poly.pdbx_strand_id
1 'polypeptide(L)'
;SPLPPFLALLCFGATTLTVPLAHAGPGAEEPPWCPYKVLGGEGAAGGRLCFRPPARGFQCAARACRAHRSPGGALVANVLANGSVLLQWGPPRPAAGLRGFALNCSWDGTYTRFPCDSVELGAACRDYLLPEAHGSVRYRLCLQPRYAPPRPAPPAQCVEFRLEPAAMRDIVVAMTAVGGSICVMLVFICLLVAYITENLMSPALGGAAAAAPH
;
A
#
# COMPACT_ATOMS: atom_id res chain seq x y z
N SER A 1 -18.36 34.84 -58.66
CA SER A 1 -19.40 35.56 -57.90
C SER A 1 -18.79 36.25 -56.70
N PRO A 2 -19.20 37.51 -56.43
CA PRO A 2 -18.62 38.41 -55.44
C PRO A 2 -19.31 38.32 -54.06
N LEU A 3 -18.70 38.93 -53.04
CA LEU A 3 -19.29 39.43 -51.76
C LEU A 3 -20.44 40.44 -52.03
N PRO A 4 -21.21 41.01 -51.05
CA PRO A 4 -21.13 41.11 -49.56
C PRO A 4 -22.58 40.97 -48.92
N PRO A 5 -23.10 41.68 -47.87
CA PRO A 5 -22.53 42.54 -46.80
C PRO A 5 -23.14 42.40 -45.36
N PHE A 6 -22.36 42.92 -44.39
CA PHE A 6 -22.70 43.78 -43.24
C PHE A 6 -23.90 43.55 -42.27
N LEU A 7 -23.52 43.63 -40.98
CA LEU A 7 -24.14 44.40 -39.87
C LEU A 7 -25.60 44.14 -39.49
N ALA A 8 -25.77 43.49 -38.34
CA ALA A 8 -26.75 43.94 -37.36
C ALA A 8 -26.09 43.98 -35.98
N LEU A 9 -25.69 45.18 -35.62
CA LEU A 9 -25.34 45.62 -34.28
C LEU A 9 -26.60 45.49 -33.40
N LEU A 10 -26.56 44.70 -32.32
CA LEU A 10 -27.46 44.89 -31.19
C LEU A 10 -26.63 44.93 -29.91
N CYS A 11 -26.21 46.16 -29.58
CA CYS A 11 -26.01 46.57 -28.21
C CYS A 11 -27.32 46.37 -27.45
N PHE A 12 -27.36 45.60 -26.36
CA PHE A 12 -28.19 45.89 -25.20
C PHE A 12 -27.79 45.00 -24.01
N GLY A 13 -27.60 45.63 -22.85
CA GLY A 13 -27.82 45.00 -21.56
C GLY A 13 -26.60 44.42 -20.86
N ALA A 14 -25.83 45.26 -20.18
CA ALA A 14 -25.14 44.85 -18.98
C ALA A 14 -26.20 44.32 -17.99
N THR A 15 -26.24 43.01 -17.81
CA THR A 15 -27.02 42.38 -16.73
C THR A 15 -26.02 41.65 -15.86
N THR A 16 -25.71 42.25 -14.72
CA THR A 16 -25.05 41.61 -13.59
C THR A 16 -25.85 40.35 -13.23
N LEU A 17 -25.37 39.17 -13.64
CA LEU A 17 -25.88 37.92 -13.10
C LEU A 17 -25.28 37.73 -11.72
N THR A 18 -26.00 38.23 -10.72
CA THR A 18 -25.99 37.70 -9.37
C THR A 18 -26.29 36.21 -9.44
N VAL A 19 -25.25 35.38 -9.30
CA VAL A 19 -25.40 33.93 -9.13
C VAL A 19 -26.15 33.71 -7.81
N PRO A 20 -27.37 33.13 -7.82
CA PRO A 20 -28.05 32.81 -6.59
C PRO A 20 -27.37 31.61 -5.95
N LEU A 21 -26.92 31.80 -4.72
CA LEU A 21 -26.49 30.76 -3.82
C LEU A 21 -27.73 29.94 -3.41
N ALA A 22 -27.98 28.78 -4.01
CA ALA A 22 -28.99 27.86 -3.48
C ALA A 22 -28.87 26.41 -3.97
N HIS A 23 -28.90 25.52 -2.97
CA HIS A 23 -29.38 24.13 -2.98
C HIS A 23 -28.43 23.03 -3.49
N ALA A 24 -27.65 22.50 -2.55
CA ALA A 24 -27.13 21.14 -2.63
C ALA A 24 -28.29 20.13 -2.55
N GLY A 25 -28.70 19.59 -3.69
CA GLY A 25 -29.54 18.39 -3.80
C GLY A 25 -28.74 17.09 -3.57
N PRO A 26 -29.42 15.93 -3.45
CA PRO A 26 -28.78 14.65 -3.19
C PRO A 26 -28.12 14.15 -4.47
N GLY A 27 -26.85 14.52 -4.66
CA GLY A 27 -26.08 14.16 -5.84
C GLY A 27 -24.84 15.02 -6.04
N ALA A 28 -24.26 15.57 -4.96
CA ALA A 28 -22.95 16.21 -5.06
C ALA A 28 -21.94 15.13 -5.46
N GLU A 29 -21.62 15.08 -6.76
CA GLU A 29 -20.61 14.19 -7.32
C GLU A 29 -19.33 14.41 -6.53
N GLU A 30 -18.92 13.40 -5.75
CA GLU A 30 -17.71 13.48 -4.94
C GLU A 30 -16.54 13.74 -5.89
N PRO A 31 -15.72 14.78 -5.64
CA PRO A 31 -14.77 15.25 -6.64
C PRO A 31 -13.84 14.11 -7.06
N PRO A 32 -13.48 14.05 -8.35
CA PRO A 32 -12.70 12.93 -8.90
C PRO A 32 -11.28 12.87 -8.32
N TRP A 33 -10.82 13.92 -7.64
CA TRP A 33 -9.47 14.06 -7.12
C TRP A 33 -9.45 14.39 -5.63
N CYS A 34 -8.52 13.77 -4.92
CA CYS A 34 -8.13 14.11 -3.56
C CYS A 34 -6.89 15.03 -3.62
N PRO A 35 -7.02 16.32 -3.22
CA PRO A 35 -5.88 17.21 -3.05
C PRO A 35 -5.17 16.96 -1.72
N TYR A 36 -3.83 16.88 -1.74
CA TYR A 36 -3.02 16.73 -0.53
C TYR A 36 -1.66 17.44 -0.65
N LYS A 37 -1.06 17.76 0.49
CA LYS A 37 0.24 18.43 0.60
C LYS A 37 1.10 17.74 1.64
N VAL A 38 2.31 17.36 1.29
CA VAL A 38 3.29 16.77 2.20
C VAL A 38 4.13 17.90 2.82
N LEU A 39 4.29 17.89 4.14
CA LEU A 39 4.96 18.91 4.94
C LEU A 39 6.38 18.49 5.38
N GLY A 40 6.77 17.22 5.16
CA GLY A 40 7.98 16.60 5.71
C GLY A 40 9.22 16.53 4.83
N GLY A 41 9.33 17.35 3.78
CA GLY A 41 10.54 17.40 2.94
C GLY A 41 11.47 18.55 3.33
N GLU A 42 12.77 18.27 3.51
CA GLU A 42 13.80 19.31 3.66
C GLU A 42 13.68 20.37 2.56
N GLY A 43 13.58 21.64 2.94
CA GLY A 43 13.77 22.78 2.03
C GLY A 43 12.54 23.38 1.34
N ALA A 44 11.30 23.14 1.79
CA ALA A 44 10.14 23.81 1.19
C ALA A 44 9.30 24.58 2.23
N ALA A 45 9.58 25.87 2.37
CA ALA A 45 8.55 26.85 2.66
C ALA A 45 7.49 26.78 1.52
N GLY A 46 6.54 25.84 1.64
CA GLY A 46 5.53 25.57 0.61
C GLY A 46 5.65 24.20 -0.05
N GLY A 47 5.38 23.12 0.69
CA GLY A 47 5.16 21.79 0.09
C GLY A 47 4.18 21.85 -1.10
N ARG A 48 4.46 21.08 -2.16
CA ARG A 48 3.66 21.08 -3.39
C ARG A 48 2.28 20.47 -3.14
N LEU A 49 1.26 21.07 -3.74
CA LEU A 49 -0.08 20.51 -3.77
C LEU A 49 -0.13 19.41 -4.84
N CYS A 50 -0.52 18.21 -4.43
CA CYS A 50 -0.66 17.04 -5.29
C CYS A 50 -2.15 16.65 -5.39
N PHE A 51 -2.52 16.01 -6.51
CA PHE A 51 -3.87 15.52 -6.75
C PHE A 51 -3.80 14.04 -7.11
N ARG A 52 -4.64 13.23 -6.46
CA ARG A 52 -4.69 11.78 -6.69
C ARG A 52 -6.13 11.31 -6.84
N PRO A 53 -6.43 10.38 -7.75
CA PRO A 53 -7.75 9.76 -7.77
C PRO A 53 -7.89 8.86 -6.53
N PRO A 54 -9.02 8.92 -5.80
CA PRO A 54 -9.26 8.04 -4.68
C PRO A 54 -9.46 6.60 -5.17
N ALA A 55 -8.94 5.63 -4.41
CA ALA A 55 -9.12 4.21 -4.60
C ALA A 55 -10.51 3.78 -4.09
N ARG A 56 -11.54 4.22 -4.82
CA ARG A 56 -12.95 3.93 -4.51
C ARG A 56 -13.20 2.42 -4.57
N GLY A 57 -13.90 1.89 -3.56
CA GLY A 57 -14.28 0.48 -3.52
C GLY A 57 -13.13 -0.50 -3.33
N PHE A 58 -11.91 -0.04 -3.02
CA PHE A 58 -10.80 -0.94 -2.71
C PHE A 58 -11.17 -1.82 -1.50
N GLN A 59 -11.01 -3.12 -1.65
CA GLN A 59 -11.21 -4.11 -0.61
C GLN A 59 -9.94 -4.94 -0.46
N CYS A 60 -9.47 -5.04 0.78
CA CYS A 60 -8.25 -5.77 1.02
C CYS A 60 -8.49 -7.30 0.99
N ALA A 61 -7.99 -7.95 -0.05
CA ALA A 61 -7.95 -9.41 -0.16
C ALA A 61 -6.71 -9.96 0.56
N ALA A 62 -6.91 -10.91 1.50
CA ALA A 62 -5.85 -11.44 2.37
C ALA A 62 -4.62 -11.99 1.64
N ARG A 63 -4.74 -12.40 0.37
CA ARG A 63 -3.61 -12.85 -0.46
C ARG A 63 -2.68 -11.72 -0.91
N ALA A 64 -3.20 -10.51 -1.04
CA ALA A 64 -2.50 -9.36 -1.63
C ALA A 64 -2.25 -8.22 -0.63
N CYS A 65 -2.90 -8.27 0.54
CA CYS A 65 -2.75 -7.25 1.55
C CYS A 65 -3.23 -7.71 2.93
N ARG A 66 -2.90 -6.93 3.95
CA ARG A 66 -3.34 -7.10 5.32
C ARG A 66 -3.97 -5.81 5.84
N ALA A 67 -5.19 -5.89 6.35
CA ALA A 67 -5.91 -4.75 6.90
C ALA A 67 -5.69 -4.64 8.43
N HIS A 68 -5.33 -3.44 8.88
CA HIS A 68 -5.22 -3.06 10.29
C HIS A 68 -6.22 -1.95 10.58
N ARG A 69 -6.90 -1.99 11.73
CA ARG A 69 -7.95 -1.02 12.08
C ARG A 69 -7.58 -0.26 13.32
N SER A 70 -7.92 1.03 13.37
CA SER A 70 -7.83 1.82 14.58
C SER A 70 -8.82 1.30 15.64
N PRO A 71 -8.63 1.64 16.93
CA PRO A 71 -9.70 1.56 17.91
C PRO A 71 -10.96 2.27 17.38
N GLY A 72 -12.12 1.61 17.44
CA GLY A 72 -13.38 2.11 16.88
C GLY A 72 -13.56 1.91 15.37
N GLY A 73 -12.57 1.39 14.65
CA GLY A 73 -12.70 0.88 13.28
C GLY A 73 -12.88 1.92 12.16
N ALA A 74 -12.83 3.22 12.49
CA ALA A 74 -13.08 4.30 11.54
C ALA A 74 -11.90 4.60 10.60
N LEU A 75 -10.67 4.24 11.00
CA LEU A 75 -9.48 4.31 10.16
C LEU A 75 -8.93 2.90 9.89
N VAL A 76 -8.63 2.62 8.63
CA VAL A 76 -8.09 1.33 8.17
C VAL A 76 -6.79 1.58 7.43
N ALA A 77 -5.74 0.83 7.78
CA ALA A 77 -4.50 0.75 7.01
C ALA A 77 -4.44 -0.59 6.30
N ASN A 78 -4.44 -0.57 4.97
CA ASN A 78 -4.26 -1.76 4.14
C ASN A 78 -2.81 -1.83 3.70
N VAL A 79 -2.03 -2.72 4.32
CA VAL A 79 -0.64 -2.98 3.98
C VAL A 79 -0.62 -3.88 2.75
N LEU A 80 -0.15 -3.37 1.63
CA LEU A 80 -0.11 -4.09 0.36
C LEU A 80 1.15 -4.95 0.26
N ALA A 81 1.11 -6.02 -0.54
CA ALA A 81 2.24 -6.93 -0.73
C ALA A 81 3.51 -6.25 -1.28
N ASN A 82 3.38 -5.09 -1.95
CA ASN A 82 4.50 -4.30 -2.43
C ASN A 82 5.12 -3.36 -1.37
N GLY A 83 4.67 -3.44 -0.11
CA GLY A 83 5.17 -2.60 0.99
C GLY A 83 4.55 -1.21 1.10
N SER A 84 3.69 -0.82 0.15
CA SER A 84 2.91 0.41 0.26
C SER A 84 1.71 0.24 1.21
N VAL A 85 1.21 1.33 1.78
CA VAL A 85 0.09 1.30 2.71
C VAL A 85 -1.01 2.24 2.23
N LEU A 86 -2.18 1.67 1.91
CA LEU A 86 -3.38 2.43 1.57
C LEU A 86 -4.21 2.66 2.84
N LEU A 87 -4.19 3.88 3.35
CA LEU A 87 -5.08 4.33 4.41
C LEU A 87 -6.46 4.66 3.83
N GLN A 88 -7.51 4.23 4.50
CA GLN A 88 -8.91 4.53 4.14
C GLN A 88 -9.71 4.89 5.39
N TRP A 89 -10.63 5.83 5.27
CA TRP A 89 -11.53 6.24 6.35
C TRP A 89 -12.91 6.63 5.84
N GLY A 90 -13.90 6.47 6.72
CA GLY A 90 -15.26 6.94 6.45
C GLY A 90 -15.40 8.46 6.61
N PRO A 91 -16.49 9.05 6.10
CA PRO A 91 -16.81 10.45 6.35
C PRO A 91 -16.90 10.73 7.85
N PRO A 92 -16.17 11.74 8.38
CA PRO A 92 -16.25 12.07 9.79
C PRO A 92 -17.64 12.65 10.12
N ARG A 93 -18.12 12.38 11.33
CA ARG A 93 -19.37 12.92 11.84
C ARG A 93 -19.09 13.89 12.99
N PRO A 94 -19.65 15.11 12.97
CA PRO A 94 -20.49 15.70 11.91
C PRO A 94 -19.68 16.13 10.67
N ALA A 95 -20.26 16.07 9.47
CA ALA A 95 -19.57 16.51 8.23
C ALA A 95 -19.56 18.04 8.04
N ALA A 96 -20.52 18.74 8.65
CA ALA A 96 -20.67 20.20 8.50
C ALA A 96 -19.42 20.94 9.02
N GLY A 97 -18.89 21.84 8.21
CA GLY A 97 -17.70 22.64 8.55
C GLY A 97 -16.37 21.90 8.45
N LEU A 98 -16.34 20.67 7.91
CA LEU A 98 -15.08 19.95 7.64
C LEU A 98 -14.26 20.72 6.59
N ARG A 99 -12.98 20.97 6.88
CA ARG A 99 -12.04 21.64 5.97
C ARG A 99 -11.04 20.67 5.37
N GLY A 100 -10.72 19.59 6.09
CA GLY A 100 -9.74 18.62 5.63
C GLY A 100 -9.32 17.68 6.74
N PHE A 101 -8.15 17.08 6.55
CA PHE A 101 -7.53 16.16 7.49
C PHE A 101 -6.05 16.47 7.62
N ALA A 102 -5.52 16.30 8.82
CA ALA A 102 -4.09 16.21 9.06
C ALA A 102 -3.75 14.74 9.31
N LEU A 103 -2.79 14.21 8.57
CA LEU A 103 -2.25 12.88 8.74
C LEU A 103 -0.81 13.01 9.22
N ASN A 104 -0.49 12.36 10.34
CA ASN A 104 0.88 12.27 10.84
C ASN A 104 1.33 10.80 10.84
N CYS A 105 2.51 10.57 10.26
CA CYS A 105 3.16 9.28 10.18
C CYS A 105 4.36 9.29 11.11
N SER A 106 4.45 8.26 11.94
CA SER A 106 5.65 7.98 12.73
C SER A 106 5.94 6.49 12.76
N TRP A 107 7.20 6.13 13.00
CA TRP A 107 7.60 4.76 13.26
C TRP A 107 8.47 4.70 14.51
N ASP A 108 8.33 3.60 15.25
CA ASP A 108 9.09 3.36 16.47
C ASP A 108 10.42 2.67 16.10
N GLY A 109 11.54 3.31 16.42
CA GLY A 109 12.85 2.68 16.51
C GLY A 109 13.06 2.01 17.87
N THR A 110 14.25 1.47 18.11
CA THR A 110 14.55 0.71 19.34
C THR A 110 14.38 1.53 20.62
N TYR A 111 14.71 2.83 20.57
CA TYR A 111 14.73 3.71 21.75
C TYR A 111 13.98 5.04 21.53
N THR A 112 13.60 5.35 20.30
CA THR A 112 13.03 6.65 19.92
C THR A 112 11.99 6.48 18.82
N ARG A 113 11.05 7.43 18.73
CA ARG A 113 10.07 7.52 17.65
C ARG A 113 10.55 8.53 16.62
N PHE A 114 10.46 8.16 15.36
CA PHE A 114 10.85 9.01 14.23
C PHE A 114 9.63 9.40 13.39
N PRO A 115 9.50 10.68 12.99
CA PRO A 115 8.50 11.07 12.01
C PRO A 115 8.87 10.49 10.63
N CYS A 116 7.88 10.03 9.87
CA CYS A 116 8.05 9.67 8.46
C CYS A 116 7.51 10.76 7.53
N ASP A 117 6.28 11.18 7.73
CA ASP A 117 5.59 12.15 6.89
C ASP A 117 4.53 12.89 7.69
N SER A 118 4.26 14.13 7.30
CA SER A 118 3.09 14.90 7.75
C SER A 118 2.36 15.42 6.53
N VAL A 119 1.05 15.18 6.45
CA VAL A 119 0.27 15.43 5.23
C VAL A 119 -1.01 16.18 5.58
N GLU A 120 -1.31 17.24 4.83
CA GLU A 120 -2.60 17.91 4.85
C GLU A 120 -3.44 17.45 3.67
N LEU A 121 -4.68 17.05 3.92
CA LEU A 121 -5.60 16.54 2.92
C LEU A 121 -6.87 17.39 2.87
N GLY A 122 -7.44 17.55 1.68
CA GLY A 122 -8.73 18.24 1.50
C GLY A 122 -9.91 17.47 2.09
N ALA A 123 -11.03 18.17 2.30
CA ALA A 123 -12.25 17.59 2.91
C ALA A 123 -12.86 16.40 2.13
N ALA A 124 -12.61 16.34 0.82
CA ALA A 124 -13.09 15.27 -0.05
C ALA A 124 -12.21 14.02 -0.04
N CYS A 125 -11.02 14.06 0.54
CA CYS A 125 -10.15 12.89 0.62
C CYS A 125 -10.75 11.84 1.56
N ARG A 126 -10.75 10.58 1.11
CA ARG A 126 -11.19 9.41 1.89
C ARG A 126 -10.11 8.35 2.04
N ASP A 127 -8.95 8.60 1.44
CA ASP A 127 -7.83 7.71 1.47
C ASP A 127 -6.50 8.45 1.24
N TYR A 128 -5.41 7.78 1.57
CA TYR A 128 -4.05 8.24 1.32
C TYR A 128 -3.14 7.03 1.08
N LEU A 129 -2.25 7.13 0.09
CA LEU A 129 -1.27 6.08 -0.19
C LEU A 129 0.09 6.52 0.35
N LEU A 130 0.62 5.77 1.30
CA LEU A 130 2.02 5.85 1.71
C LEU A 130 2.83 4.92 0.79
N PRO A 131 3.65 5.46 -0.13
CA PRO A 131 4.24 4.68 -1.22
C PRO A 131 5.32 3.70 -0.72
N GLU A 132 6.16 4.11 0.22
CA GLU A 132 7.31 3.32 0.68
C GLU A 132 7.35 3.29 2.20
N ALA A 133 7.00 2.15 2.78
CA ALA A 133 7.14 1.90 4.20
C ALA A 133 8.27 0.89 4.45
N HIS A 134 9.14 1.18 5.42
CA HIS A 134 10.25 0.34 5.81
C HIS A 134 9.75 -0.96 6.46
N GLY A 135 10.32 -2.10 6.07
CA GLY A 135 10.03 -3.37 6.71
C GLY A 135 10.46 -3.41 8.19
N SER A 136 9.86 -4.30 8.96
CA SER A 136 10.29 -4.69 10.32
C SER A 136 10.17 -3.63 11.43
N VAL A 137 9.67 -2.43 11.15
CA VAL A 137 9.39 -1.41 12.18
C VAL A 137 7.90 -1.28 12.47
N ARG A 138 7.56 -0.75 13.66
CA ARG A 138 6.17 -0.47 14.03
C ARG A 138 5.79 0.93 13.57
N TYR A 139 4.85 1.00 12.63
CA TYR A 139 4.27 2.25 12.17
C TYR A 139 3.08 2.64 13.04
N ARG A 140 2.91 3.95 13.18
CA ARG A 140 1.75 4.60 13.77
C ARG A 140 1.33 5.77 12.88
N LEU A 141 0.17 5.63 12.26
CA LEU A 141 -0.43 6.66 11.42
C LEU A 141 -1.66 7.21 12.11
N CYS A 142 -1.70 8.52 12.32
CA CYS A 142 -2.76 9.22 13.03
C CYS A 142 -3.46 10.22 12.12
N LEU A 143 -4.77 10.04 11.93
CA LEU A 143 -5.62 10.92 11.15
C LEU A 143 -6.44 11.82 12.08
N GLN A 144 -6.40 13.14 11.83
CA GLN A 144 -7.18 14.12 12.58
C GLN A 144 -8.04 14.96 11.61
N PRO A 145 -9.38 14.93 11.74
CA PRO A 145 -10.24 15.85 10.99
C PRO A 145 -10.01 17.29 11.44
N ARG A 146 -10.02 18.22 10.49
CA ARG A 146 -9.91 19.66 10.71
C ARG A 146 -11.22 20.33 10.35
N TYR A 147 -11.79 21.06 11.29
CA TYR A 147 -13.02 21.83 11.11
C TYR A 147 -12.72 23.33 11.06
N ALA A 148 -13.62 24.08 10.44
CA ALA A 148 -13.60 25.53 10.53
C ALA A 148 -13.83 25.97 11.99
N PRO A 149 -13.15 27.04 12.45
CA PRO A 149 -13.49 27.69 13.71
C PRO A 149 -14.98 28.04 13.76
N PRO A 150 -15.62 28.00 14.94
CA PRO A 150 -15.02 27.85 16.27
C PRO A 150 -14.83 26.40 16.74
N ARG A 151 -15.07 25.40 15.88
CA ARG A 151 -15.06 23.99 16.31
C ARG A 151 -13.62 23.50 16.57
N PRO A 152 -13.32 23.00 17.78
CA PRO A 152 -12.03 22.36 18.06
C PRO A 152 -11.82 21.10 17.22
N ALA A 153 -10.57 20.82 16.86
CA ALA A 153 -10.25 19.56 16.20
C ALA A 153 -10.45 18.39 17.19
N PRO A 154 -11.19 17.33 16.83
CA PRO A 154 -11.33 16.15 17.67
C PRO A 154 -9.99 15.43 17.82
N PRO A 155 -9.85 14.49 18.78
CA PRO A 155 -8.64 13.69 18.93
C PRO A 155 -8.33 12.90 17.65
N ALA A 156 -7.03 12.73 17.38
CA ALA A 156 -6.58 11.95 16.24
C ALA A 156 -6.88 10.46 16.44
N GLN A 157 -7.32 9.80 15.36
CA GLN A 157 -7.51 8.35 15.33
C GLN A 157 -6.26 7.71 14.76
N CYS A 158 -5.64 6.82 15.53
CA CYS A 158 -4.38 6.20 15.15
C CYS A 158 -4.57 4.72 14.83
N VAL A 159 -3.90 4.26 13.78
CA VAL A 159 -3.74 2.85 13.45
C VAL A 159 -2.27 2.48 13.58
N GLU A 160 -2.00 1.35 14.20
CA GLU A 160 -0.64 0.84 14.44
C GLU A 160 -0.50 -0.52 13.77
N PHE A 161 0.60 -0.72 13.06
CA PHE A 161 0.88 -1.96 12.33
C PHE A 161 2.38 -2.17 12.18
N ARG A 162 2.77 -3.37 11.75
CA ARG A 162 4.14 -3.73 11.37
C ARG A 162 4.11 -4.27 9.96
N LEU A 163 5.09 -3.89 9.15
CA LEU A 163 5.30 -4.50 7.84
C LEU A 163 6.18 -5.73 8.00
N GLU A 164 5.72 -6.87 7.50
CA GLU A 164 6.60 -8.00 7.29
C GLU A 164 7.69 -7.64 6.26
N PRO A 165 8.97 -7.95 6.53
CA PRO A 165 10.04 -7.68 5.57
C PRO A 165 9.83 -8.50 4.29
N ALA A 166 9.67 -7.82 3.16
CA ALA A 166 9.47 -8.43 1.85
C ALA A 166 10.61 -9.40 1.46
N ALA A 167 11.83 -9.16 1.94
CA ALA A 167 13.01 -9.93 1.56
C ALA A 167 13.25 -11.24 2.36
N MET A 168 12.60 -11.43 3.51
CA MET A 168 13.03 -12.50 4.44
C MET A 168 12.39 -13.87 4.18
N ARG A 169 11.32 -13.95 3.37
CA ARG A 169 10.65 -15.23 3.09
C ARG A 169 11.12 -15.85 1.79
N ASP A 170 11.27 -15.08 0.73
CA ASP A 170 11.62 -15.64 -0.58
C ASP A 170 13.08 -16.13 -0.63
N ILE A 171 13.99 -15.48 0.09
CA ILE A 171 15.40 -15.91 0.17
C ILE A 171 15.54 -17.19 1.02
N VAL A 172 14.86 -17.28 2.16
CA VAL A 172 14.94 -18.47 3.03
C VAL A 172 14.22 -19.65 2.41
N VAL A 173 13.07 -19.44 1.76
CA VAL A 173 12.35 -20.49 1.02
C VAL A 173 13.18 -20.96 -0.17
N ALA A 174 13.86 -20.08 -0.90
CA ALA A 174 14.79 -20.47 -1.94
C ALA A 174 16.02 -21.23 -1.39
N MET A 175 16.65 -20.78 -0.30
CA MET A 175 17.81 -21.45 0.28
C MET A 175 17.48 -22.81 0.93
N THR A 176 16.30 -22.94 1.54
CA THR A 176 15.82 -24.21 2.12
C THR A 176 15.32 -25.17 1.05
N ALA A 177 14.69 -24.68 -0.03
CA ALA A 177 14.30 -25.52 -1.17
C ALA A 177 15.53 -26.00 -1.97
N VAL A 178 16.52 -25.13 -2.20
CA VAL A 178 17.77 -25.50 -2.87
C VAL A 178 18.61 -26.44 -1.99
N GLY A 179 18.76 -26.14 -0.70
CA GLY A 179 19.47 -27.04 0.24
C GLY A 179 18.78 -28.40 0.40
N GLY A 180 17.45 -28.42 0.52
CA GLY A 180 16.67 -29.65 0.66
C GLY A 180 16.71 -30.52 -0.59
N SER A 181 16.61 -29.94 -1.79
CA SER A 181 16.70 -30.69 -3.04
C SER A 181 18.09 -31.29 -3.28
N ILE A 182 19.17 -30.57 -2.93
CA ILE A 182 20.53 -31.10 -2.99
C ILE A 182 20.69 -32.30 -2.05
N CYS A 183 20.22 -32.20 -0.80
CA CYS A 183 20.31 -33.30 0.16
C CYS A 183 19.55 -34.55 -0.31
N VAL A 184 18.32 -34.39 -0.83
CA VAL A 184 17.53 -35.51 -1.36
C VAL A 184 18.22 -36.14 -2.58
N MET A 185 18.72 -35.32 -3.49
CA MET A 185 19.44 -35.79 -4.67
C MET A 185 20.69 -36.60 -4.30
N LEU A 186 21.49 -36.13 -3.34
CA LEU A 186 22.68 -36.86 -2.88
C LEU A 186 22.34 -38.20 -2.24
N VAL A 187 21.24 -38.28 -1.47
CA VAL A 187 20.76 -39.57 -0.92
C VAL A 187 20.40 -40.55 -2.02
N PHE A 188 19.66 -40.10 -3.04
CA PHE A 188 19.33 -40.95 -4.19
C PHE A 188 20.58 -41.42 -4.96
N ILE A 189 21.57 -40.53 -5.18
CA ILE A 189 22.83 -40.90 -5.84
C ILE A 189 23.59 -41.93 -4.99
N CYS A 190 23.72 -41.73 -3.68
CA CYS A 190 24.38 -42.68 -2.78
C CYS A 190 23.70 -44.06 -2.79
N LEU A 191 22.36 -44.08 -2.74
CA LEU A 191 21.59 -45.32 -2.83
C LEU A 191 21.75 -46.00 -4.20
N LEU A 192 21.75 -45.23 -5.29
CA LEU A 192 21.96 -45.76 -6.64
C LEU A 192 23.36 -46.37 -6.79
N VAL A 193 24.39 -45.71 -6.25
CA VAL A 193 25.76 -46.24 -6.25
C VAL A 193 25.84 -47.53 -5.45
N ALA A 194 25.27 -47.56 -4.23
CA ALA A 194 25.23 -48.79 -3.42
C ALA A 194 24.50 -49.93 -4.17
N TYR A 195 23.35 -49.63 -4.76
CA TYR A 195 22.59 -50.59 -5.56
C TYR A 195 23.39 -51.11 -6.75
N ILE A 196 24.08 -50.24 -7.48
CA ILE A 196 24.95 -50.62 -8.60
C ILE A 196 26.14 -51.46 -8.10
N THR A 197 26.80 -51.08 -7.01
CA THR A 197 27.90 -51.88 -6.46
C THR A 197 27.43 -53.26 -6.00
N GLU A 198 26.23 -53.38 -5.43
CA GLU A 198 25.69 -54.67 -5.00
C GLU A 198 25.19 -55.53 -6.18
N ASN A 199 24.54 -54.94 -7.18
CA ASN A 199 23.90 -55.67 -8.28
C ASN A 199 24.78 -55.86 -9.51
N LEU A 200 25.77 -54.99 -9.75
CA LEU A 200 26.71 -55.10 -10.87
C LEU A 200 28.11 -55.58 -10.45
N MET A 201 28.53 -55.40 -9.19
CA MET A 201 29.85 -55.87 -8.69
C MET A 201 29.79 -57.11 -7.82
N SER A 202 28.70 -57.88 -7.85
CA SER A 202 28.80 -59.32 -7.60
C SER A 202 29.14 -60.02 -8.92
N PRO A 203 30.43 -60.23 -9.28
CA PRO A 203 30.72 -61.44 -10.03
C PRO A 203 30.26 -62.57 -9.11
N ALA A 204 29.48 -63.50 -9.64
CA ALA A 204 29.18 -64.74 -8.95
C ALA A 204 30.51 -65.36 -8.48
N LEU A 205 30.85 -65.21 -7.20
CA LEU A 205 31.82 -66.08 -6.53
C LEU A 205 31.08 -67.38 -6.20
N GLY A 206 30.60 -68.04 -7.24
CA GLY A 206 29.77 -69.23 -7.21
C GLY A 206 30.07 -70.05 -8.45
N GLY A 207 31.22 -70.73 -8.45
CA GLY A 207 31.60 -71.60 -9.56
C GLY A 207 32.98 -72.22 -9.40
N ALA A 208 32.99 -73.50 -9.07
CA ALA A 208 34.09 -74.46 -9.21
C ALA A 208 35.21 -74.44 -8.16
N ALA A 209 34.91 -75.10 -7.04
CA ALA A 209 35.83 -76.11 -6.52
C ALA A 209 36.11 -77.20 -7.59
N ALA A 210 37.29 -77.83 -7.48
CA ALA A 210 37.81 -79.01 -8.19
C ALA A 210 38.56 -78.77 -9.51
N ALA A 211 39.91 -78.89 -9.48
CA ALA A 211 40.62 -80.15 -9.78
C ALA A 211 42.12 -79.90 -10.10
N ALA A 212 43.02 -80.59 -9.36
CA ALA A 212 44.37 -80.95 -9.82
C ALA A 212 44.25 -82.03 -10.94
N PRO A 213 45.24 -82.32 -11.84
CA PRO A 213 46.68 -82.65 -11.64
C PRO A 213 47.61 -81.95 -12.68
N HIS A 214 48.96 -82.04 -12.73
CA HIS A 214 49.96 -83.11 -12.59
C HIS A 214 51.27 -82.57 -12.02
#